data_AF-A0A4P5Y1H1-F1
#
_entry.id   AF-A0A4P5Y1H1-F1
#
_cell.length_a   1.000
_cell.length_b   1.000
_cell.length_c   1.000
_cell.angle_alpha   90.00
_cell.angle_beta   90.00
_cell.angle_gamma   90.00
#
_symmetry.space_group_name_H-M   'P 1'
#
loop_
_entity.id
_entity.type
_entity.pdbx_description
1 polymer ?
#
loop_
_entity_poly.entity_id
_entity_poly.type
_entity_poly.pdbx_seq_one_letter_code
_entity_poly.pdbx_strand_id
1 'polypeptide(L)'
;MEGAVLHVRGGGQFVLVRKTADGRPFVTGSNGQSSWAVRPDGPVRFSSDLTRFNRDLPGHEHSMPLSNIRDGLERLREAYDVQLLPVENADEASVDDEPSRLIVAVKKHGFRGPKRVEVTYSMHSGLIRQMRFVEMPYGSERLTLRMTLVEEQPLGDEFFDHQSHHDADREVVEE
;
A
#
# COMPACT_ATOMS: atom_id res chain seq x y z
N MET A 1 -12.06 -3.88 3.78
CA MET A 1 -10.84 -3.08 3.50
C MET A 1 -10.95 -1.64 3.99
N GLU A 2 -12.16 -1.09 4.17
CA GLU A 2 -12.30 0.22 4.81
C GLU A 2 -11.61 0.25 6.18
N GLY A 3 -10.85 1.32 6.45
CA GLY A 3 -10.07 1.49 7.67
C GLY A 3 -8.81 0.61 7.79
N ALA A 4 -8.41 -0.11 6.73
CA ALA A 4 -7.12 -0.82 6.74
C ALA A 4 -5.95 0.18 6.73
N VAL A 5 -4.90 -0.15 7.46
CA VAL A 5 -3.69 0.66 7.60
C VAL A 5 -2.52 -0.09 6.99
N LEU A 6 -1.79 0.58 6.09
CA LEU A 6 -0.59 0.05 5.46
C LEU A 6 0.62 0.85 5.92
N HIS A 7 1.54 0.19 6.61
CA HIS A 7 2.86 0.70 6.92
C HIS A 7 3.83 0.24 5.84
N VAL A 8 4.61 1.16 5.28
CA VAL A 8 5.60 0.85 4.24
C VAL A 8 6.97 1.38 4.62
N ARG A 9 7.99 0.62 4.26
CA ARG A 9 9.40 1.01 4.29
C ARG A 9 10.06 0.51 3.00
N GLY A 10 11.15 1.14 2.59
CA GLY A 10 11.94 0.68 1.43
C GLY A 10 12.38 -0.79 1.56
N GLY A 11 12.84 -1.38 0.46
CA GLY A 11 13.37 -2.76 0.47
C GLY A 11 12.31 -3.86 0.54
N GLY A 12 11.05 -3.56 0.18
CA GLY A 12 9.96 -4.55 0.20
C GLY A 12 9.40 -4.82 1.60
N GLN A 13 9.68 -3.93 2.55
CA GLN A 13 9.20 -3.99 3.92
C GLN A 13 7.82 -3.34 4.03
N PHE A 14 6.83 -4.11 4.49
CA PHE A 14 5.48 -3.56 4.72
C PHE A 14 4.73 -4.34 5.80
N VAL A 15 3.74 -3.69 6.42
CA VAL A 15 2.74 -4.30 7.30
C VAL A 15 1.37 -3.76 6.93
N LEU A 16 0.44 -4.66 6.60
CA LEU A 16 -0.97 -4.35 6.37
C LEU A 16 -1.80 -4.85 7.54
N VAL A 17 -2.42 -3.93 8.27
CA VAL A 17 -3.37 -4.20 9.34
C VAL A 17 -4.79 -3.99 8.81
N ARG A 18 -5.62 -5.02 8.88
CA ARG A 18 -7.04 -4.96 8.48
C ARG A 18 -7.91 -5.69 9.50
N LYS A 19 -9.22 -5.51 9.39
CA LYS A 19 -10.20 -6.27 10.17
C LYS A 19 -10.88 -7.33 9.30
N THR A 20 -11.10 -8.51 9.86
CA THR A 20 -11.97 -9.55 9.30
C THR A 20 -13.44 -9.14 9.40
N ALA A 21 -14.34 -9.91 8.78
CA ALA A 21 -15.77 -9.63 8.78
C ALA A 21 -16.40 -9.59 10.19
N ASP A 22 -15.80 -10.30 11.15
CA ASP A 22 -16.16 -10.31 12.56
C ASP A 22 -15.42 -9.24 13.40
N GLY A 23 -14.66 -8.35 12.75
CA GLY A 23 -13.99 -7.21 13.38
C GLY A 23 -12.63 -7.51 14.02
N ARG A 24 -12.15 -8.76 13.99
CA ARG A 24 -10.85 -9.14 14.55
C ARG A 24 -9.66 -8.69 13.66
N PRO A 25 -8.49 -8.40 14.22
CA PRO A 25 -7.33 -7.99 13.44
C PRO A 25 -6.77 -9.15 12.61
N PHE A 26 -6.49 -8.88 11.35
CA PHE A 26 -5.72 -9.73 10.46
C PHE A 26 -4.56 -8.92 9.91
N VAL A 27 -3.34 -9.35 10.25
CA VAL A 27 -2.11 -8.67 9.85
C VAL A 27 -1.35 -9.52 8.84
N THR A 28 -0.86 -8.88 7.78
CA THR A 28 0.06 -9.50 6.82
C THR A 28 1.22 -8.57 6.59
N GLY A 29 2.41 -9.11 6.41
CA GLY A 29 3.59 -8.27 6.22
C GLY A 29 4.73 -8.98 5.51
N SER A 30 5.79 -8.22 5.32
CA SER A 30 7.06 -8.64 4.76
C SER A 30 8.16 -7.84 5.42
N ASN A 31 9.23 -8.50 5.81
CA ASN A 31 10.47 -7.86 6.25
C ASN A 31 11.49 -7.69 5.10
N GLY A 32 11.11 -8.03 3.87
CA GLY A 32 11.96 -7.99 2.68
C GLY A 32 12.75 -9.29 2.43
N GLN A 33 12.72 -10.24 3.37
CA GLN A 33 13.34 -11.56 3.23
C GLN A 33 12.32 -12.69 3.29
N SER A 34 11.28 -12.53 4.11
CA SER A 34 10.13 -13.42 4.20
C SER A 34 8.83 -12.61 4.21
N SER A 35 7.75 -13.26 3.77
CA SER A 35 6.40 -12.75 3.97
C SER A 35 5.67 -13.58 5.02
N TRP A 36 4.71 -12.97 5.70
CA TRP A 36 4.00 -13.61 6.80
C TRP A 36 2.55 -13.13 6.94
N ALA A 37 1.77 -13.93 7.67
CA ALA A 37 0.37 -13.69 7.96
C ALA A 37 0.01 -14.10 9.39
N VAL A 38 -0.50 -13.13 10.16
CA VAL A 38 -1.06 -13.30 11.50
C VAL A 38 -2.57 -13.21 11.41
N ARG A 39 -3.23 -14.37 11.28
CA ARG A 39 -4.69 -14.48 11.29
C ARG A 39 -5.23 -14.35 12.72
N PRO A 40 -6.51 -13.94 12.91
CA PRO A 40 -7.15 -13.93 14.23
C PRO A 40 -7.07 -15.27 14.96
N ASP A 41 -7.07 -16.36 14.20
CA ASP A 41 -7.11 -17.74 14.65
C ASP A 41 -6.09 -18.61 13.91
N GLY A 42 -5.64 -19.70 14.54
CA GLY A 42 -4.70 -20.67 13.98
C GLY A 42 -3.22 -20.35 14.19
N PRO A 43 -2.30 -20.94 13.43
CA PRO A 43 -0.88 -20.60 13.49
C PRO A 43 -0.57 -19.32 12.72
N VAL A 44 0.52 -18.66 13.12
CA VAL A 44 1.19 -17.65 12.31
C VAL A 44 1.86 -18.36 11.14
N ARG A 45 1.65 -17.85 9.94
CA ARG A 45 2.24 -18.43 8.73
C ARG A 45 3.36 -17.55 8.23
N PHE A 46 4.47 -18.15 7.85
CA PHE A 46 5.57 -17.46 7.20
C PHE A 46 6.04 -18.23 5.97
N SER A 47 6.59 -17.53 4.99
CA SER A 47 7.12 -18.12 3.77
C SER A 47 8.29 -17.29 3.24
N SER A 48 9.23 -17.95 2.58
CA SER A 48 10.34 -17.29 1.86
C SER A 48 9.88 -16.64 0.54
N ASP A 49 8.70 -17.00 0.04
CA ASP A 49 8.08 -16.32 -1.10
C ASP A 49 7.49 -14.97 -0.63
N LEU A 50 8.13 -13.87 -1.01
CA LEU A 50 7.71 -12.51 -0.67
C LEU A 50 6.33 -12.13 -1.21
N THR A 51 5.77 -12.88 -2.14
CA THR A 51 4.45 -12.64 -2.75
C THR A 51 3.32 -13.41 -2.07
N ARG A 52 3.64 -14.40 -1.24
CA ARG A 52 2.69 -15.38 -0.69
C ARG A 52 1.51 -14.74 0.03
N PHE A 53 1.77 -13.77 0.90
CA PHE A 53 0.75 -13.12 1.73
C PHE A 53 0.36 -11.71 1.26
N ASN A 54 0.68 -11.37 0.01
CA ASN A 54 0.42 -10.05 -0.57
C ASN A 54 -0.89 -9.99 -1.36
N ARG A 55 -1.63 -11.10 -1.49
CA ARG A 55 -2.88 -11.15 -2.29
C ARG A 55 -3.93 -10.14 -1.85
N ASP A 56 -3.97 -9.83 -0.56
CA ASP A 56 -4.91 -8.85 -0.02
C ASP A 56 -4.41 -7.40 -0.15
N LEU A 57 -3.16 -7.19 -0.59
CA LEU A 57 -2.71 -5.87 -1.01
C LEU A 57 -3.32 -5.55 -2.38
N PRO A 58 -4.12 -4.48 -2.47
CA PRO A 58 -4.63 -4.03 -3.76
C PRO A 58 -3.47 -3.83 -4.76
N GLY A 59 -3.66 -4.26 -6.01
CA GLY A 59 -2.66 -4.10 -7.07
C GLY A 59 -1.56 -5.18 -7.14
N HIS A 60 -1.52 -6.13 -6.19
CA HIS A 60 -0.52 -7.21 -6.19
C HIS A 60 -0.61 -8.11 -7.43
N GLU A 61 -1.81 -8.50 -7.85
CA GLU A 61 -2.04 -9.35 -9.05
C GLU A 61 -1.74 -8.65 -10.39
N HIS A 62 -1.57 -7.34 -10.37
CA HIS A 62 -1.53 -6.51 -11.57
C HIS A 62 -0.30 -5.62 -11.67
N SER A 63 0.78 -6.03 -10.99
CA SER A 63 2.06 -5.36 -11.09
C SER A 63 1.99 -3.88 -10.66
N MET A 64 1.17 -3.53 -9.68
CA MET A 64 1.27 -2.24 -8.98
C MET A 64 1.26 -2.50 -7.47
N PRO A 65 2.34 -3.07 -6.90
CA PRO A 65 2.40 -3.35 -5.48
C PRO A 65 2.39 -2.04 -4.70
N LEU A 66 1.32 -1.79 -3.95
CA LEU A 66 1.21 -0.61 -3.08
C LEU A 66 2.20 -0.62 -1.92
N SER A 67 2.80 -1.79 -1.63
CA SER A 67 3.87 -1.97 -0.67
C SER A 67 5.22 -1.41 -1.12
N ASN A 68 5.42 -1.20 -2.44
CA ASN A 68 6.60 -0.54 -2.96
C ASN A 68 6.21 0.62 -3.87
N ILE A 69 6.04 1.79 -3.24
CA ILE A 69 5.65 3.03 -3.92
C ILE A 69 6.64 3.37 -5.03
N ARG A 70 7.94 3.15 -4.84
CA ARG A 70 8.97 3.47 -5.84
C ARG A 70 8.76 2.68 -7.12
N ASP A 71 8.66 1.35 -7.00
CA ASP A 71 8.40 0.47 -8.16
C ASP A 71 7.05 0.82 -8.80
N GLY A 72 6.06 1.18 -7.98
CA GLY A 72 4.76 1.66 -8.45
C GLY A 72 4.88 2.91 -9.34
N LEU A 73 5.65 3.91 -8.91
CA LEU A 73 5.87 5.15 -9.67
C LEU A 73 6.67 4.90 -10.95
N GLU A 74 7.70 4.05 -10.91
CA GLU A 74 8.47 3.66 -12.10
C GLU A 74 7.56 2.99 -13.14
N ARG A 75 6.66 2.09 -12.71
CA ARG A 75 5.69 1.45 -13.60
C ARG A 75 4.64 2.41 -14.15
N LEU A 76 4.22 3.43 -13.40
CA LEU A 76 3.34 4.48 -13.93
C LEU A 76 4.00 5.17 -15.12
N ARG A 77 5.30 5.46 -15.05
CA ARG A 77 6.05 6.08 -16.16
C ARG A 77 6.01 5.25 -17.44
N GLU A 78 6.06 3.93 -17.32
CA GLU A 78 6.10 3.01 -18.46
C GLU A 78 4.70 2.73 -19.04
N ALA A 79 3.77 2.33 -18.18
CA ALA A 79 2.47 1.76 -18.57
C ALA A 79 1.33 2.78 -18.70
N TYR A 80 1.56 4.05 -18.30
CA TYR A 80 0.53 5.09 -18.26
C TYR A 80 0.98 6.33 -19.02
N ASP A 81 0.00 7.08 -19.54
CA ASP A 81 0.17 8.45 -19.99
C ASP A 81 0.02 9.35 -18.77
N VAL A 82 1.10 10.03 -18.39
CA VAL A 82 1.20 10.80 -17.14
C VAL A 82 1.05 12.28 -17.43
N GLN A 83 0.14 12.92 -16.70
CA GLN A 83 -0.09 14.36 -16.74
C GLN A 83 0.13 14.95 -15.35
N LEU A 84 0.88 16.04 -15.27
CA LEU A 84 0.96 16.85 -14.06
C LEU A 84 -0.06 17.98 -14.16
N LEU A 85 -0.97 18.05 -13.19
CA LEU A 85 -1.92 19.15 -13.10
C LEU A 85 -1.31 20.35 -12.36
N PRO A 86 -1.89 21.55 -12.53
CA PRO A 86 -1.44 22.76 -11.84
C PRO A 86 -1.41 22.59 -10.32
N VAL A 87 -0.64 23.47 -9.66
CA VAL A 87 -0.59 23.53 -8.19
C VAL A 87 -1.98 23.86 -7.67
N GLU A 88 -2.47 23.04 -6.76
CA GLU A 88 -3.62 23.38 -5.92
C GLU A 88 -3.05 24.03 -4.66
N ASN A 89 -3.25 25.35 -4.53
CA ASN A 89 -2.94 26.04 -3.29
C ASN A 89 -3.90 25.55 -2.22
N ALA A 90 -3.40 25.25 -1.03
CA ALA A 90 -4.27 25.00 0.10
C ALA A 90 -5.21 26.20 0.32
N ASP A 91 -6.46 25.93 0.68
CA ASP A 91 -7.39 26.97 1.09
C ASP A 91 -6.72 27.83 2.19
N GLU A 92 -6.89 29.16 2.11
CA GLU A 92 -6.27 30.16 2.99
C GLU A 92 -6.58 29.97 4.51
N ALA A 93 -7.36 28.95 4.87
CA ALA A 93 -7.82 28.64 6.21
C ALA A 93 -6.91 27.68 7.01
N SER A 94 -5.93 27.02 6.39
CA SER A 94 -5.00 26.11 7.11
C SER A 94 -3.56 26.58 7.02
N VAL A 95 -3.01 27.01 8.15
CA VAL A 95 -1.64 27.56 8.33
C VAL A 95 -0.54 26.52 8.05
N ASP A 96 -0.88 25.25 7.90
CA ASP A 96 0.05 24.10 7.82
C ASP A 96 0.03 23.34 6.49
N ASP A 97 -0.77 23.79 5.53
CA ASP A 97 -1.02 23.00 4.32
C ASP A 97 -0.11 23.47 3.18
N GLU A 98 0.99 22.74 3.03
CA GLU A 98 1.98 22.92 1.98
C GLU A 98 1.34 22.82 0.60
N PRO A 99 1.69 23.67 -0.38
CA PRO A 99 1.13 23.59 -1.73
C PRO A 99 1.30 22.19 -2.30
N SER A 100 0.21 21.66 -2.87
CA SER A 100 0.18 20.30 -3.38
C SER A 100 0.04 20.28 -4.90
N ARG A 101 0.43 19.16 -5.50
CA ARG A 101 0.16 18.89 -6.92
C ARG A 101 -0.48 17.52 -7.08
N LEU A 102 -1.23 17.42 -8.17
CA LEU A 102 -1.89 16.19 -8.58
C LEU A 102 -1.23 15.65 -9.86
N ILE A 103 -0.74 14.41 -9.77
CA ILE A 103 -0.38 13.60 -10.93
C ILE A 103 -1.59 12.77 -11.31
N VAL A 104 -1.96 12.81 -12.59
CA VAL A 104 -2.98 11.92 -13.18
C VAL A 104 -2.29 11.03 -14.20
N ALA A 105 -2.32 9.72 -13.96
CA ALA A 105 -1.79 8.71 -14.85
C ALA A 105 -2.95 7.88 -15.42
N VAL A 106 -3.13 7.89 -16.75
CA VAL A 106 -4.16 7.11 -17.45
C VAL A 106 -3.51 5.93 -18.16
N LYS A 107 -4.07 4.73 -17.97
CA LYS A 107 -3.42 3.51 -18.44
C LYS A 107 -3.41 3.43 -19.97
N LYS A 108 -2.24 3.10 -20.54
CA LYS A 108 -2.09 2.80 -21.97
C LYS A 108 -2.79 1.49 -22.32
N HIS A 109 -3.17 1.36 -23.59
CA HIS A 109 -3.73 0.11 -24.09
C HIS A 109 -2.71 -1.04 -23.98
N GLY A 110 -3.18 -2.27 -23.72
CA GLY A 110 -2.33 -3.47 -23.59
C GLY A 110 -1.69 -3.69 -22.21
N PHE A 111 -1.72 -2.70 -21.31
CA PHE A 111 -1.15 -2.84 -19.97
C PHE A 111 -2.19 -3.31 -18.92
N ARG A 112 -1.71 -4.03 -17.91
CA ARG A 112 -2.49 -4.46 -16.73
C ARG A 112 -2.53 -3.35 -15.68
N GLY A 113 -3.47 -3.48 -14.73
CA GLY A 113 -3.64 -2.53 -13.63
C GLY A 113 -4.86 -1.61 -13.76
N PRO A 114 -5.00 -0.66 -12.82
CA PRO A 114 -6.10 0.31 -12.77
C PRO A 114 -6.21 1.14 -14.04
N LYS A 115 -7.40 1.64 -14.33
CA LYS A 115 -7.60 2.50 -15.50
C LYS A 115 -6.97 3.88 -15.32
N ARG A 116 -7.00 4.40 -14.09
CA ARG A 116 -6.43 5.69 -13.73
C ARG A 116 -5.82 5.63 -12.34
N VAL A 117 -4.66 6.27 -12.18
CA VAL A 117 -4.02 6.49 -10.89
C VAL A 117 -3.87 7.99 -10.68
N GLU A 118 -4.30 8.46 -9.52
CA GLU A 118 -4.17 9.83 -9.06
C GLU A 118 -3.21 9.86 -7.87
N VAL A 119 -2.22 10.74 -7.89
CA VAL A 119 -1.25 10.90 -6.79
C VAL A 119 -1.19 12.37 -6.40
N THR A 120 -1.62 12.67 -5.17
CA THR A 120 -1.47 14.00 -4.57
C THR A 120 -0.23 14.01 -3.71
N TYR A 121 0.65 14.99 -3.93
CA TYR A 121 1.91 15.10 -3.20
C TYR A 121 2.25 16.55 -2.85
N SER A 122 3.02 16.73 -1.78
CA SER A 122 3.59 18.01 -1.36
C SER A 122 4.67 18.49 -2.31
N MET A 123 4.63 19.75 -2.72
CA MET A 123 5.55 20.31 -3.72
C MET A 123 7.01 20.41 -3.26
N HIS A 124 7.26 20.74 -2.00
CA HIS A 124 8.63 20.93 -1.49
C HIS A 124 9.21 19.62 -0.98
N SER A 125 8.44 18.84 -0.21
CA SER A 125 8.93 17.58 0.37
C SER A 125 8.85 16.38 -0.58
N GLY A 126 8.00 16.43 -1.62
CA GLY A 126 7.70 15.27 -2.46
C GLY A 126 6.85 14.20 -1.76
N LEU A 127 6.40 14.49 -0.54
CA LEU A 127 5.62 13.56 0.28
C LEU A 127 4.28 13.26 -0.37
N ILE A 128 3.98 11.98 -0.59
CA ILE A 128 2.69 11.53 -1.11
C ILE A 128 1.65 11.61 0.00
N ARG A 129 0.68 12.52 -0.15
CA ARG A 129 -0.43 12.69 0.79
C ARG A 129 -1.59 11.75 0.49
N GLN A 130 -1.81 11.47 -0.79
CA GLN A 130 -2.92 10.62 -1.21
C GLN A 130 -2.61 9.90 -2.51
N MET A 131 -3.07 8.65 -2.62
CA MET A 131 -3.14 7.92 -3.88
C MET A 131 -4.55 7.39 -4.10
N ARG A 132 -5.03 7.43 -5.33
CA ARG A 132 -6.30 6.81 -5.72
C ARG A 132 -6.12 5.96 -6.96
N PHE A 133 -6.65 4.75 -6.91
CA PHE A 133 -6.59 3.76 -7.98
C PHE A 133 -8.00 3.50 -8.47
N VAL A 134 -8.32 3.96 -9.67
CA VAL A 134 -9.67 3.92 -10.24
C VAL A 134 -9.80 2.73 -11.18
N GLU A 135 -10.90 1.97 -11.03
CA GLU A 135 -11.18 0.73 -11.77
C GLU A 135 -10.01 -0.28 -11.70
N MET A 136 -9.41 -0.40 -10.52
CA MET A 136 -8.39 -1.40 -10.24
C MET A 136 -9.01 -2.79 -10.35
N PRO A 137 -8.45 -3.70 -11.18
CA PRO A 137 -8.93 -5.06 -11.22
C PRO A 137 -8.63 -5.79 -9.89
N TYR A 138 -9.60 -6.58 -9.44
CA TYR A 138 -9.53 -7.38 -8.22
C TYR A 138 -10.42 -8.63 -8.39
N GLY A 139 -9.80 -9.78 -8.67
CA GLY A 139 -10.54 -10.97 -9.06
C GLY A 139 -11.44 -10.72 -10.28
N SER A 140 -12.75 -10.93 -10.12
CA SER A 140 -13.75 -10.65 -11.17
C SER A 140 -14.29 -9.22 -11.16
N GLU A 141 -13.95 -8.43 -10.15
CA GLU A 141 -14.51 -7.10 -9.92
C GLU A 141 -13.53 -5.97 -10.26
N ARG A 142 -14.07 -4.74 -10.27
CA ARG A 142 -13.33 -3.49 -10.44
C ARG A 142 -13.57 -2.61 -9.22
N LEU A 143 -12.51 -2.29 -8.50
CA LEU A 143 -12.59 -1.48 -7.28
C LEU A 143 -11.96 -0.11 -7.48
N THR A 144 -12.46 0.89 -6.74
CA THR A 144 -11.77 2.17 -6.59
C THR A 144 -11.21 2.24 -5.18
N LEU A 145 -9.89 2.30 -5.08
CA LEU A 145 -9.17 2.39 -3.81
C LEU A 145 -8.70 3.84 -3.60
N ARG A 146 -8.79 4.31 -2.36
CA ARG A 146 -8.14 5.55 -1.91
C ARG A 146 -7.24 5.21 -0.72
N MET A 147 -6.02 5.72 -0.77
CA MET A 147 -5.05 5.67 0.31
C MET A 147 -4.70 7.10 0.68
N THR A 148 -4.77 7.41 1.96
CA THR A 148 -4.42 8.73 2.50
C THR A 148 -3.30 8.51 3.51
N LEU A 149 -2.27 9.34 3.44
CA LEU A 149 -1.21 9.36 4.44
C LEU A 149 -1.82 9.74 5.78
N VAL A 150 -1.69 8.86 6.77
CA VAL A 150 -2.24 9.08 8.11
C VAL A 150 -1.19 9.54 9.10
N GLU A 151 0.07 9.12 8.92
CA GLU A 151 1.16 9.40 9.85
C GLU A 151 2.51 9.12 9.19
N GLU A 152 3.54 9.87 9.60
CA GLU A 152 4.95 9.57 9.35
C GLU A 152 5.66 9.37 10.68
N GLN A 153 6.13 8.16 10.93
CA GLN A 153 6.88 7.86 12.15
C GLN A 153 8.00 6.86 11.91
N PRO A 154 9.13 6.97 12.63
CA PRO A 154 10.17 5.96 12.61
C PRO A 154 9.65 4.69 13.29
N LEU A 155 9.53 3.62 12.52
CA LEU A 155 9.22 2.28 13.04
C LEU A 155 10.53 1.60 13.47
N GLY A 156 10.49 0.74 14.49
CA GLY A 156 11.66 -0.08 14.85
C GLY A 156 12.04 -1.04 13.73
N ASP A 157 13.27 -1.54 13.72
CA ASP A 157 13.72 -2.49 12.68
C ASP A 157 12.96 -3.82 12.74
N GLU A 158 12.63 -4.27 13.95
CA GLU A 158 11.85 -5.49 14.20
C GLU A 158 10.35 -5.31 13.89
N PHE A 159 9.88 -4.08 13.62
CA PHE A 159 8.46 -3.84 13.37
C PHE A 159 7.95 -4.61 12.15
N PHE A 160 8.81 -4.90 11.16
CA PHE A 160 8.39 -5.62 9.95
C PHE A 160 8.49 -7.14 10.10
N ASP A 161 9.00 -7.62 11.24
CA ASP A 161 9.07 -9.04 11.57
C ASP A 161 7.77 -9.51 12.20
N HIS A 162 7.37 -10.76 11.91
CA HIS A 162 6.09 -11.29 12.37
C HIS A 162 5.97 -11.31 13.90
N GLN A 163 7.10 -11.50 14.61
CA GLN A 163 7.20 -11.56 16.07
C GLN A 163 6.68 -10.29 16.75
N SER A 164 6.72 -9.14 16.07
CA SER A 164 6.19 -7.87 16.58
C SER A 164 4.66 -7.77 16.52
N HIS A 165 3.98 -8.74 15.89
CA HIS A 165 2.54 -8.70 15.59
C HIS A 165 1.73 -9.82 16.21
N HIS A 166 2.34 -10.67 17.04
CA HIS A 166 1.64 -11.74 17.74
C HIS A 166 2.33 -12.12 19.06
N ASP A 167 1.58 -12.79 19.93
CA ASP A 167 2.12 -13.32 21.19
C ASP A 167 3.14 -14.44 20.95
N ALA A 168 4.14 -14.53 21.81
CA ALA A 168 5.27 -15.46 21.66
C ALA A 168 4.89 -16.95 21.79
N ASP A 169 3.71 -17.24 22.32
CA ASP A 169 3.17 -18.60 22.49
C ASP A 169 2.41 -19.11 21.26
N ARG A 170 2.18 -18.25 20.24
CA ARG A 170 1.53 -18.71 19.01
C ARG A 170 2.42 -19.66 18.23
N GLU A 171 1.81 -20.75 17.76
CA GLU A 171 2.42 -21.67 16.81
C GLU A 171 2.79 -20.92 15.51
N VAL A 172 4.00 -21.18 15.02
CA VAL A 172 4.53 -20.63 13.76
C VAL A 172 4.75 -21.79 12.79
N VAL A 173 4.20 -21.67 11.59
CA VAL A 173 4.28 -22.70 10.54
C VAL A 173 4.86 -22.10 9.26
N GLU A 174 5.86 -22.79 8.70
CA GLU A 174 6.46 -22.47 7.40
C GLU A 174 5.62 -23.04 6.25
N GLU A 175 5.43 -22.26 5.19
CA GLU A 175 4.80 -22.67 3.92
C GLU A 175 5.77 -22.69 2.74
#